data_AF-F9PRE5-F1
#
_entry.id   AF-F9PRE5-F1
#
_cell.length_a   1.000
_cell.length_b   1.000
_cell.length_c   1.000
_cell.angle_alpha   90.00
_cell.angle_beta   90.00
_cell.angle_gamma   90.00
#
_symmetry.space_group_name_H-M   'P 1'
#
loop_
_entity.id
_entity.type
_entity.pdbx_description
1 polymer ?
#
loop_
_entity_poly.entity_id
_entity_poly.type
_entity_poly.pdbx_seq_one_letter_code
_entity_poly.pdbx_strand_id
1 'polypeptide(L)'
;MSNEKSNQDALKRQRDLLVAREKEEARKKLLAEKQRKEELAREEARKAEEARKKAEEARKKAEEARKKAEEEKKKAEAAKKKAEEEKKAKEEAKKKAEEAKKKAEEEAKKKAEEEAKKKAEEEAKKKAEEKAKLAEELKKAKIIATETVNKLNNIDKAKYIKRINNANSVKELDEIVASAIKESDENTSVIDEEEKKKLAELKAYRENAIKVINELKNIDEEKQGFINEINVAETTENIDKVVERAEKLSEQKTKEIEEAITEIIEEEVETITTPMQTIETTSDELEEGKEQVTEGQDGITEVTYKITYNVSKKNGKVLVSKEKIKEEVKQQMKKRIVVKGTKKVDNTKYVSSSELKKLIDDCDSTVMRVVNSNLMFENNKEVVKAQALYDTVRDNASVLANSKEKLTEAEFIEAKTKLMGATNNLVKTYEKVVQEANERDKDVTVRVSDTENTVIKGHYEDEEALKHIKLLNKYRNYEKDLEIDEDLMRIAKIRAAEITQLFEHTRVDGKSLDTLRELLGENIAMTSEDVGAEETLDQFKKSKAHNRNMLKSAYTKVGVAIFKLRVEDGDGNFHYETYTVQVFLAE
;
A
#
# COMPACT_ATOMS: atom_id res chain seq x y z
N MET A 1 -29.22 -140.79 41.35
CA MET A 1 -30.18 -139.69 41.62
C MET A 1 -29.59 -138.45 42.31
N SER A 2 -28.66 -138.54 43.28
CA SER A 2 -28.19 -137.30 43.99
C SER A 2 -27.25 -136.39 43.16
N ASN A 3 -26.26 -136.96 42.45
CA ASN A 3 -25.22 -136.17 41.78
C ASN A 3 -25.67 -135.40 40.52
N GLU A 4 -26.64 -135.89 39.75
CA GLU A 4 -27.08 -135.21 38.52
C GLU A 4 -27.83 -133.91 38.81
N LYS A 5 -28.64 -133.88 39.88
CA LYS A 5 -29.37 -132.69 40.31
C LYS A 5 -28.42 -131.55 40.70
N SER A 6 -27.39 -131.87 41.49
CA SER A 6 -26.34 -130.92 41.90
C SER A 6 -25.63 -130.30 40.69
N ASN A 7 -25.31 -131.11 39.68
CA ASN A 7 -24.59 -130.65 38.50
C ASN A 7 -25.48 -129.79 37.56
N GLN A 8 -26.77 -130.12 37.44
CA GLN A 8 -27.75 -129.28 36.72
C GLN A 8 -27.98 -127.93 37.40
N ASP A 9 -28.07 -127.88 38.74
CA ASP A 9 -28.22 -126.63 39.48
C ASP A 9 -26.97 -125.73 39.38
N ALA A 10 -25.76 -126.33 39.34
CA ALA A 10 -24.52 -125.59 39.10
C ALA A 10 -24.49 -124.97 37.69
N LEU A 11 -24.81 -125.74 36.65
CA LEU A 11 -24.91 -125.26 35.26
C LEU A 11 -25.98 -124.17 35.10
N LYS A 12 -27.13 -124.32 35.78
CA LYS A 12 -28.19 -123.30 35.79
C LYS A 12 -27.70 -121.99 36.40
N ARG A 13 -27.07 -122.04 37.59
CA ARG A 13 -26.48 -120.84 38.24
C ARG A 13 -25.41 -120.19 37.37
N GLN A 14 -24.57 -120.97 36.70
CA GLN A 14 -23.54 -120.44 35.80
C GLN A 14 -24.18 -119.72 34.59
N ARG A 15 -25.25 -120.29 34.02
CA ARG A 15 -26.01 -119.68 32.92
C ARG A 15 -26.74 -118.40 33.35
N ASP A 16 -27.36 -118.40 34.53
CA ASP A 16 -28.05 -117.23 35.09
C ASP A 16 -27.07 -116.09 35.41
N LEU A 17 -25.86 -116.40 35.90
CA LEU A 17 -24.77 -115.43 36.09
C LEU A 17 -24.26 -114.85 34.76
N LEU A 18 -24.15 -115.68 33.71
CA LEU A 18 -23.71 -115.24 32.39
C LEU A 18 -24.75 -114.29 31.76
N VAL A 19 -26.04 -114.65 31.82
CA VAL A 19 -27.16 -113.79 31.38
C VAL A 19 -27.26 -112.50 32.22
N ALA A 20 -26.95 -112.55 33.52
CA ALA A 20 -26.89 -111.35 34.36
C ALA A 20 -25.75 -110.41 33.93
N ARG A 21 -24.56 -110.97 33.63
CA ARG A 21 -23.40 -110.21 33.15
C ARG A 21 -23.64 -109.61 31.76
N GLU A 22 -24.25 -110.35 30.84
CA GLU A 22 -24.67 -109.85 29.52
C GLU A 22 -25.69 -108.72 29.64
N LYS A 23 -26.67 -108.83 30.54
CA LYS A 23 -27.64 -107.76 30.83
C LYS A 23 -26.97 -106.53 31.46
N GLU A 24 -25.94 -106.71 32.30
CA GLU A 24 -25.17 -105.62 32.88
C GLU A 24 -24.32 -104.91 31.82
N GLU A 25 -23.64 -105.65 30.94
CA GLU A 25 -22.89 -105.07 29.82
C GLU A 25 -23.79 -104.36 28.81
N ALA A 26 -24.97 -104.93 28.50
CA ALA A 26 -25.97 -104.28 27.66
C ALA A 26 -26.47 -102.97 28.28
N ARG A 27 -26.71 -102.94 29.60
CA ARG A 27 -27.05 -101.70 30.34
C ARG A 27 -25.91 -100.68 30.33
N LYS A 28 -24.66 -101.11 30.50
CA LYS A 28 -23.47 -100.23 30.41
C LYS A 28 -23.31 -99.64 29.01
N LYS A 29 -23.47 -100.43 27.96
CA LYS A 29 -23.45 -99.96 26.56
C LYS A 29 -24.58 -98.96 26.27
N LEU A 30 -25.80 -99.26 26.70
CA LEU A 30 -26.95 -98.36 26.54
C LEU A 30 -26.76 -97.02 27.30
N LEU A 31 -26.19 -97.06 28.50
CA LEU A 31 -25.90 -95.87 29.29
C LEU A 31 -24.81 -95.01 28.63
N ALA A 32 -23.73 -95.63 28.15
CA ALA A 32 -22.66 -94.94 27.41
C ALA A 32 -23.16 -94.33 26.09
N GLU A 33 -24.03 -95.03 25.35
CA GLU A 33 -24.66 -94.49 24.14
C GLU A 33 -25.57 -93.29 24.45
N LYS A 34 -26.35 -93.37 25.54
CA LYS A 34 -27.19 -92.26 26.01
C LYS A 34 -26.35 -91.05 26.40
N GLN A 35 -25.25 -91.25 27.15
CA GLN A 35 -24.31 -90.19 27.52
C GLN A 35 -23.69 -89.54 26.28
N ARG A 36 -23.24 -90.32 25.29
CA ARG A 36 -22.66 -89.81 24.04
C ARG A 36 -23.66 -89.00 23.21
N LYS A 37 -24.93 -89.43 23.16
CA LYS A 37 -26.02 -88.67 22.51
C LYS A 37 -26.33 -87.36 23.25
N GLU A 38 -26.30 -87.37 24.57
CA GLU A 38 -26.51 -86.16 25.38
C GLU A 38 -25.33 -85.17 25.25
N GLU A 39 -24.10 -85.66 25.16
CA GLU A 39 -22.90 -84.85 24.93
C GLU A 39 -22.91 -84.19 23.54
N LEU A 40 -23.26 -84.94 22.48
CA LEU A 40 -23.46 -84.40 21.13
C LEU A 40 -24.53 -83.30 21.11
N ALA A 41 -25.69 -83.53 21.73
CA ALA A 41 -26.76 -82.53 21.81
C ALA A 41 -26.33 -81.26 22.57
N ARG A 42 -25.51 -81.39 23.62
CA ARG A 42 -24.93 -80.23 24.34
C ARG A 42 -23.91 -79.48 23.49
N GLU A 43 -23.10 -80.17 22.69
CA GLU A 43 -22.13 -79.52 21.80
C GLU A 43 -22.83 -78.76 20.65
N GLU A 44 -23.88 -79.34 20.06
CA GLU A 44 -24.72 -78.68 19.05
C GLU A 44 -25.44 -77.46 19.63
N ALA A 45 -26.02 -77.57 20.84
CA ALA A 45 -26.63 -76.44 21.54
C ALA A 45 -25.63 -75.30 21.79
N ARG A 46 -24.40 -75.62 22.20
CA ARG A 46 -23.33 -74.63 22.38
C ARG A 46 -22.96 -73.92 21.07
N LYS A 47 -22.84 -74.67 19.97
CA LYS A 47 -22.57 -74.11 18.62
C LYS A 47 -23.70 -73.19 18.16
N ALA A 48 -24.95 -73.58 18.39
CA ALA A 48 -26.12 -72.76 18.07
C ALA A 48 -26.19 -71.47 18.90
N GLU A 49 -25.85 -71.53 20.20
CA GLU A 49 -25.80 -70.35 21.07
C GLU A 49 -24.68 -69.38 20.66
N GLU A 50 -23.50 -69.89 20.31
CA GLU A 50 -22.37 -69.06 19.84
C GLU A 50 -22.70 -68.37 18.50
N ALA A 51 -23.32 -69.10 17.56
CA ALA A 51 -23.81 -68.54 16.30
C ALA A 51 -24.87 -67.44 16.55
N ARG A 52 -25.80 -67.65 17.49
CA ARG A 52 -26.80 -66.64 17.87
C ARG A 52 -26.15 -65.40 18.48
N LYS A 53 -25.14 -65.54 19.35
CA LYS A 53 -24.40 -64.40 19.93
C LYS A 53 -23.69 -63.57 18.85
N LYS A 54 -23.02 -64.22 17.89
CA LYS A 54 -22.39 -63.53 16.75
C LYS A 54 -23.40 -62.80 15.86
N ALA A 55 -24.56 -63.41 15.59
CA ALA A 55 -25.64 -62.78 14.85
C ALA A 55 -26.25 -61.56 15.58
N GLU A 56 -26.41 -61.64 16.90
CA GLU A 56 -26.92 -60.53 17.72
C GLU A 56 -25.93 -59.36 17.78
N GLU A 57 -24.62 -59.64 17.90
CA GLU A 57 -23.57 -58.61 17.89
C GLU A 57 -23.49 -57.91 16.53
N ALA A 58 -23.57 -58.67 15.43
CA ALA A 58 -23.64 -58.11 14.07
C ALA A 58 -24.87 -57.21 13.88
N ARG A 59 -26.04 -57.63 14.39
CA ARG A 59 -27.26 -56.82 14.37
C ARG A 59 -27.12 -55.52 15.17
N LYS A 60 -26.50 -55.56 16.36
CA LYS A 60 -26.24 -54.37 17.18
C LYS A 60 -25.34 -53.37 16.46
N LYS A 61 -24.26 -53.83 15.83
CA LYS A 61 -23.36 -52.98 15.01
C LYS A 61 -24.08 -52.35 13.81
N ALA A 62 -24.94 -53.11 13.12
CA ALA A 62 -25.75 -52.60 12.02
C ALA A 62 -26.79 -51.56 12.47
N GLU A 63 -27.42 -51.75 13.63
CA GLU A 63 -28.39 -50.79 14.20
C GLU A 63 -27.70 -49.48 14.63
N GLU A 64 -26.51 -49.56 15.23
CA GLU A 64 -25.73 -48.38 15.63
C GLU A 64 -25.24 -47.58 14.41
N ALA A 65 -24.74 -48.26 13.37
CA ALA A 65 -24.37 -47.64 12.10
C ALA A 65 -25.55 -46.91 11.44
N ARG A 66 -26.74 -47.54 11.43
CA ARG A 66 -27.97 -46.92 10.91
C ARG A 66 -28.38 -45.68 11.72
N LYS A 67 -28.25 -45.70 13.05
CA LYS A 67 -28.55 -44.52 13.90
C LYS A 67 -27.61 -43.35 13.60
N LYS A 68 -26.31 -43.61 13.43
CA LYS A 68 -25.32 -42.56 13.05
C LYS A 68 -25.63 -41.95 11.68
N ALA A 69 -25.94 -42.78 10.68
CA ALA A 69 -26.34 -42.30 9.35
C ALA A 69 -27.65 -41.49 9.36
N GLU A 70 -28.62 -41.85 10.20
CA GLU A 70 -29.86 -41.08 10.36
C GLU A 70 -29.63 -39.73 11.07
N GLU A 71 -28.71 -39.68 12.04
CA GLU A 71 -28.32 -38.45 12.73
C GLU A 71 -27.56 -37.48 11.81
N GLU A 72 -26.61 -37.98 11.01
CA GLU A 72 -25.91 -37.18 9.98
C GLU A 72 -26.88 -36.64 8.94
N LYS A 73 -27.85 -37.46 8.48
CA LYS A 73 -28.87 -37.00 7.54
C LYS A 73 -29.72 -35.85 8.12
N LYS A 74 -30.10 -35.93 9.40
CA LYS A 74 -30.82 -34.84 10.09
C LYS A 74 -29.97 -33.58 10.25
N LYS A 75 -28.66 -33.71 10.52
CA LYS A 75 -27.72 -32.57 10.57
C LYS A 75 -27.56 -31.90 9.19
N ALA A 76 -27.44 -32.69 8.12
CA ALA A 76 -27.36 -32.18 6.75
C ALA A 76 -28.65 -31.47 6.30
N GLU A 77 -29.83 -32.00 6.68
CA GLU A 77 -31.12 -31.38 6.38
C GLU A 77 -31.34 -30.07 7.16
N ALA A 78 -30.95 -30.03 8.44
CA ALA A 78 -30.96 -28.81 9.25
C ALA A 78 -30.00 -27.74 8.71
N ALA A 79 -28.80 -28.13 8.26
CA ALA A 79 -27.84 -27.24 7.62
C ALA A 79 -28.38 -26.64 6.31
N LYS A 80 -29.04 -27.47 5.47
CA LYS A 80 -29.69 -26.98 4.24
C LYS A 80 -30.81 -25.98 4.52
N LYS A 81 -31.69 -26.23 5.50
CA LYS A 81 -32.74 -25.26 5.89
C LYS A 81 -32.14 -23.94 6.36
N LYS A 82 -31.10 -23.98 7.20
CA LYS A 82 -30.45 -22.76 7.72
C LYS A 82 -29.78 -21.95 6.60
N ALA A 83 -29.14 -22.61 5.65
CA ALA A 83 -28.56 -21.97 4.47
C ALA A 83 -29.63 -21.36 3.54
N GLU A 84 -30.82 -21.97 3.43
CA GLU A 84 -31.92 -21.43 2.62
C GLU A 84 -32.56 -20.18 3.27
N GLU A 85 -32.75 -20.18 4.60
CA GLU A 85 -33.18 -18.98 5.35
C GLU A 85 -32.16 -17.85 5.25
N GLU A 86 -30.86 -18.14 5.41
CA GLU A 86 -29.82 -17.12 5.29
C GLU A 86 -29.72 -16.54 3.87
N LYS A 87 -29.96 -17.37 2.83
CA LYS A 87 -30.01 -16.91 1.44
C LYS A 87 -31.21 -15.98 1.19
N LYS A 88 -32.39 -16.31 1.73
CA LYS A 88 -33.58 -15.44 1.66
C LYS A 88 -33.37 -14.12 2.41
N ALA A 89 -32.77 -14.16 3.60
CA ALA A 89 -32.43 -12.96 4.37
C ALA A 89 -31.42 -12.06 3.64
N LYS A 90 -30.38 -12.62 3.03
CA LYS A 90 -29.41 -11.89 2.19
C LYS A 90 -30.06 -11.29 0.94
N GLU A 91 -31.00 -11.98 0.30
CA GLU A 91 -31.70 -11.45 -0.88
C GLU A 91 -32.66 -10.30 -0.54
N GLU A 92 -33.38 -10.38 0.58
CA GLU A 92 -34.23 -9.28 1.06
C GLU A 92 -33.40 -8.07 1.51
N ALA A 93 -32.26 -8.30 2.19
CA ALA A 93 -31.32 -7.25 2.54
C ALA A 93 -30.71 -6.58 1.29
N LYS A 94 -30.37 -7.36 0.25
CA LYS A 94 -29.84 -6.84 -1.02
C LYS A 94 -30.87 -5.96 -1.75
N LYS A 95 -32.15 -6.33 -1.76
CA LYS A 95 -33.23 -5.48 -2.31
C LYS A 95 -33.41 -4.18 -1.55
N LYS A 96 -33.42 -4.20 -0.21
CA LYS A 96 -33.50 -2.98 0.61
C LYS A 96 -32.27 -2.07 0.45
N ALA A 97 -31.08 -2.65 0.30
CA ALA A 97 -29.86 -1.90 0.00
C ALA A 97 -29.87 -1.27 -1.40
N GLU A 98 -30.38 -1.98 -2.42
CA GLU A 98 -30.48 -1.44 -3.79
C GLU A 98 -31.49 -0.28 -3.90
N GLU A 99 -32.64 -0.39 -3.23
CA GLU A 99 -33.65 0.68 -3.21
C GLU A 99 -33.14 1.93 -2.45
N ALA A 100 -32.41 1.74 -1.36
CA ALA A 100 -31.73 2.83 -0.65
C ALA A 100 -30.63 3.48 -1.51
N LYS A 101 -29.85 2.68 -2.25
CA LYS A 101 -28.79 3.18 -3.14
C LYS A 101 -29.36 4.02 -4.29
N LYS A 102 -30.46 3.59 -4.94
CA LYS A 102 -31.13 4.35 -6.00
C LYS A 102 -31.69 5.71 -5.51
N LYS A 103 -32.27 5.78 -4.31
CA LYS A 103 -32.73 7.05 -3.73
C LYS A 103 -31.57 7.99 -3.35
N ALA A 104 -30.48 7.46 -2.79
CA ALA A 104 -29.30 8.26 -2.46
C ALA A 104 -28.56 8.77 -3.72
N GLU A 105 -28.49 7.96 -4.77
CA GLU A 105 -27.83 8.32 -6.03
C GLU A 105 -28.56 9.45 -6.78
N GLU A 106 -29.91 9.44 -6.80
CA GLU A 106 -30.67 10.52 -7.46
C GLU A 106 -30.59 11.86 -6.71
N GLU A 107 -30.60 11.85 -5.37
CA GLU A 107 -30.47 13.09 -4.58
C GLU A 107 -29.04 13.66 -4.61
N ALA A 108 -28.01 12.79 -4.58
CA ALA A 108 -26.62 13.20 -4.71
C ALA A 108 -26.33 13.82 -6.09
N LYS A 109 -26.90 13.25 -7.17
CA LYS A 109 -26.68 13.74 -8.54
C LYS A 109 -27.25 15.14 -8.74
N LYS A 110 -28.45 15.44 -8.19
CA LYS A 110 -29.04 16.79 -8.24
C LYS A 110 -28.24 17.84 -7.45
N LYS A 111 -27.68 17.49 -6.28
CA LYS A 111 -26.84 18.41 -5.49
C LYS A 111 -25.48 18.66 -6.14
N ALA A 112 -24.85 17.62 -6.69
CA ALA A 112 -23.55 17.73 -7.37
C ALA A 112 -23.62 18.59 -8.65
N GLU A 113 -24.68 18.46 -9.44
CA GLU A 113 -24.84 19.20 -10.70
C GLU A 113 -25.04 20.72 -10.47
N GLU A 114 -25.76 21.13 -9.42
CA GLU A 114 -25.97 22.55 -9.11
C GLU A 114 -24.70 23.23 -8.53
N GLU A 115 -23.95 22.52 -7.68
CA GLU A 115 -22.73 23.07 -7.07
C GLU A 115 -21.56 23.15 -8.08
N ALA A 116 -21.42 22.16 -8.95
CA ALA A 116 -20.41 22.16 -10.02
C ALA A 116 -20.62 23.34 -10.99
N LYS A 117 -21.88 23.66 -11.31
CA LYS A 117 -22.21 24.76 -12.23
C LYS A 117 -21.86 26.14 -11.67
N LYS A 118 -22.10 26.37 -10.37
CA LYS A 118 -21.73 27.62 -9.67
C LYS A 118 -20.22 27.79 -9.54
N LYS A 119 -19.47 26.73 -9.20
CA LYS A 119 -18.00 26.79 -9.12
C LYS A 119 -17.33 27.06 -10.47
N ALA A 120 -17.81 26.43 -11.54
CA ALA A 120 -17.28 26.64 -12.88
C ALA A 120 -17.49 28.08 -13.40
N GLU A 121 -18.64 28.69 -13.09
CA GLU A 121 -18.95 30.07 -13.51
C GLU A 121 -18.12 31.13 -12.77
N GLU A 122 -17.91 30.96 -11.46
CA GLU A 122 -17.08 31.88 -10.66
C GLU A 122 -15.60 31.79 -11.02
N GLU A 123 -15.07 30.58 -11.25
CA GLU A 123 -13.67 30.38 -11.66
C GLU A 123 -13.39 30.92 -13.07
N ALA A 124 -14.33 30.74 -14.01
CA ALA A 124 -14.24 31.32 -15.34
C ALA A 124 -14.23 32.86 -15.29
N LYS A 125 -15.03 33.47 -14.40
CA LYS A 125 -15.07 34.93 -14.24
C LYS A 125 -13.78 35.50 -13.64
N LYS A 126 -13.18 34.84 -12.64
CA LYS A 126 -11.89 35.25 -12.06
C LYS A 126 -10.75 35.17 -13.08
N LYS A 127 -10.66 34.05 -13.83
CA LYS A 127 -9.65 33.88 -14.90
C LYS A 127 -9.80 34.90 -16.04
N ALA A 128 -11.03 35.35 -16.34
CA ALA A 128 -11.27 36.40 -17.33
C ALA A 128 -10.80 37.79 -16.83
N GLU A 129 -11.04 38.12 -15.56
CA GLU A 129 -10.64 39.41 -14.97
C GLU A 129 -9.11 39.52 -14.82
N GLU A 130 -8.44 38.47 -14.35
CA GLU A 130 -6.99 38.41 -14.21
C GLU A 130 -6.29 38.55 -15.57
N LYS A 131 -6.78 37.83 -16.59
CA LYS A 131 -6.28 37.92 -17.97
C LYS A 131 -6.49 39.30 -18.59
N ALA A 132 -7.55 40.02 -18.20
CA ALA A 132 -7.78 41.40 -18.64
C ALA A 132 -6.76 42.37 -18.03
N LYS A 133 -6.45 42.24 -16.73
CA LYS A 133 -5.45 43.09 -16.04
C LYS A 133 -4.05 42.92 -16.66
N LEU A 134 -3.58 41.68 -16.81
CA LEU A 134 -2.29 41.37 -17.44
C LEU A 134 -2.19 41.90 -18.89
N ALA A 135 -3.30 41.86 -19.65
CA ALA A 135 -3.34 42.38 -21.01
C ALA A 135 -3.33 43.92 -21.10
N GLU A 136 -3.75 44.63 -20.04
CA GLU A 136 -3.65 46.08 -19.96
C GLU A 136 -2.26 46.54 -19.49
N GLU A 137 -1.70 45.85 -18.50
CA GLU A 137 -0.32 46.06 -18.03
C GLU A 137 0.69 45.90 -19.17
N LEU A 138 0.58 44.81 -19.95
CA LEU A 138 1.42 44.56 -21.13
C LEU A 138 1.35 45.70 -22.16
N LYS A 139 0.18 46.32 -22.35
CA LYS A 139 0.04 47.47 -23.28
C LYS A 139 0.79 48.69 -22.78
N LYS A 140 0.71 48.99 -21.47
CA LYS A 140 1.43 50.10 -20.84
C LYS A 140 2.95 49.87 -20.93
N ALA A 141 3.41 48.66 -20.64
CA ALA A 141 4.82 48.28 -20.78
C ALA A 141 5.34 48.42 -22.23
N LYS A 142 4.53 48.05 -23.26
CA LYS A 142 4.92 48.22 -24.68
C LYS A 142 5.17 49.67 -25.07
N ILE A 143 4.38 50.61 -24.54
CA ILE A 143 4.55 52.03 -24.81
C ILE A 143 5.90 52.51 -24.23
N ILE A 144 6.15 52.23 -22.94
CA ILE A 144 7.38 52.59 -22.24
C ILE A 144 8.62 51.99 -22.95
N ALA A 145 8.57 50.70 -23.29
CA ALA A 145 9.66 50.03 -24.02
C ALA A 145 9.94 50.68 -25.40
N THR A 146 8.89 51.09 -26.12
CA THR A 146 9.00 51.76 -27.42
C THR A 146 9.64 53.14 -27.29
N GLU A 147 9.23 53.93 -26.29
CA GLU A 147 9.84 55.22 -25.98
C GLU A 147 11.32 55.09 -25.59
N THR A 148 11.65 54.09 -24.77
CA THR A 148 13.04 53.80 -24.39
C THR A 148 13.91 53.49 -25.60
N VAL A 149 13.49 52.56 -26.47
CA VAL A 149 14.25 52.23 -27.70
C VAL A 149 14.39 53.43 -28.63
N ASN A 150 13.37 54.31 -28.70
CA ASN A 150 13.44 55.51 -29.52
C ASN A 150 14.45 56.56 -29.02
N LYS A 151 14.78 56.58 -27.72
CA LYS A 151 15.78 57.49 -27.13
C LYS A 151 17.23 57.01 -27.27
N LEU A 152 17.45 55.71 -27.48
CA LEU A 152 18.80 55.15 -27.66
C LEU A 152 19.44 55.61 -28.99
N ASN A 153 20.75 55.78 -29.01
CA ASN A 153 21.49 56.16 -30.22
C ASN A 153 22.31 54.96 -30.75
N ASN A 154 22.76 55.05 -31.99
CA ASN A 154 23.64 54.05 -32.62
C ASN A 154 23.08 52.60 -32.68
N ILE A 155 21.75 52.42 -32.75
CA ILE A 155 21.08 51.11 -32.90
C ILE A 155 20.02 51.11 -34.01
N ASP A 156 19.70 49.92 -34.55
CA ASP A 156 18.53 49.72 -35.41
C ASP A 156 17.24 49.75 -34.56
N LYS A 157 16.67 50.94 -34.39
CA LYS A 157 15.40 51.16 -33.66
C LYS A 157 14.25 50.32 -34.25
N ALA A 158 14.19 50.15 -35.57
CA ALA A 158 13.09 49.44 -36.23
C ALA A 158 13.08 47.94 -35.91
N LYS A 159 14.26 47.30 -35.87
CA LYS A 159 14.46 45.91 -35.39
C LYS A 159 13.92 45.73 -33.97
N TYR A 160 14.20 46.65 -33.06
CA TYR A 160 13.78 46.55 -31.66
C TYR A 160 12.30 46.86 -31.45
N ILE A 161 11.74 47.89 -32.12
CA ILE A 161 10.30 48.20 -32.08
C ILE A 161 9.46 47.02 -32.61
N LYS A 162 9.93 46.33 -33.67
CA LYS A 162 9.26 45.12 -34.18
C LYS A 162 9.23 43.99 -33.15
N ARG A 163 10.29 43.81 -32.36
CA ARG A 163 10.34 42.84 -31.26
C ARG A 163 9.36 43.24 -30.13
N ILE A 164 9.35 44.52 -29.73
CA ILE A 164 8.43 45.06 -28.71
C ILE A 164 6.97 44.82 -29.07
N ASN A 165 6.58 45.13 -30.31
CA ASN A 165 5.21 44.90 -30.78
C ASN A 165 4.79 43.42 -30.70
N ASN A 166 5.73 42.50 -30.93
CA ASN A 166 5.51 41.06 -30.93
C ASN A 166 5.62 40.38 -29.54
N ALA A 167 6.10 41.08 -28.51
CA ALA A 167 6.27 40.51 -27.17
C ALA A 167 4.93 40.14 -26.52
N ASN A 168 4.88 39.03 -25.79
CA ASN A 168 3.68 38.47 -25.16
C ASN A 168 3.69 38.59 -23.62
N SER A 169 4.78 39.08 -23.03
CA SER A 169 4.90 39.34 -21.59
C SER A 169 5.72 40.60 -21.31
N VAL A 170 5.56 41.17 -20.11
CA VAL A 170 6.36 42.32 -19.66
C VAL A 170 7.84 41.95 -19.59
N LYS A 171 8.15 40.75 -19.07
CA LYS A 171 9.51 40.21 -19.01
C LYS A 171 10.20 40.15 -20.39
N GLU A 172 9.48 39.71 -21.44
CA GLU A 172 10.03 39.74 -22.80
C GLU A 172 10.37 41.16 -23.26
N LEU A 173 9.58 42.17 -22.87
CA LEU A 173 9.88 43.57 -23.17
C LEU A 173 11.13 44.06 -22.44
N ASP A 174 11.28 43.72 -21.16
CA ASP A 174 12.46 44.07 -20.37
C ASP A 174 13.74 43.46 -20.99
N GLU A 175 13.68 42.19 -21.41
CA GLU A 175 14.77 41.51 -22.12
C GLU A 175 15.09 42.16 -23.48
N ILE A 176 14.08 42.61 -24.23
CA ILE A 176 14.26 43.33 -25.51
C ILE A 176 14.88 44.71 -25.29
N VAL A 177 14.44 45.44 -24.26
CA VAL A 177 14.95 46.77 -23.89
C VAL A 177 16.40 46.67 -23.39
N ALA A 178 16.70 45.74 -22.49
CA ALA A 178 18.07 45.50 -22.01
C ALA A 178 19.02 45.14 -23.17
N SER A 179 18.56 44.34 -24.13
CA SER A 179 19.31 44.04 -25.36
C SER A 179 19.60 45.29 -26.20
N ALA A 180 18.61 46.19 -26.34
CA ALA A 180 18.77 47.44 -27.10
C ALA A 180 19.74 48.41 -26.42
N ILE A 181 19.64 48.55 -25.09
CA ILE A 181 20.56 49.37 -24.29
C ILE A 181 21.99 48.86 -24.45
N LYS A 182 22.20 47.54 -24.35
CA LYS A 182 23.52 46.93 -24.52
C LYS A 182 24.10 47.16 -25.93
N GLU A 183 23.31 46.98 -26.99
CA GLU A 183 23.76 47.27 -28.37
C GLU A 183 24.10 48.76 -28.56
N SER A 184 23.35 49.66 -27.92
CA SER A 184 23.60 51.12 -27.94
C SER A 184 24.91 51.47 -27.22
N ASP A 185 25.15 50.86 -26.07
CA ASP A 185 26.36 51.01 -25.28
C ASP A 185 27.62 50.50 -26.00
N GLU A 186 27.52 49.34 -26.67
CA GLU A 186 28.63 48.75 -27.44
C GLU A 186 28.95 49.56 -28.71
N ASN A 187 27.94 50.11 -29.38
CA ASN A 187 28.10 50.87 -30.64
C ASN A 187 28.53 52.34 -30.45
N THR A 188 28.56 52.86 -29.21
CA THR A 188 28.91 54.28 -28.93
C THR A 188 30.44 54.51 -28.84
N SER A 189 31.22 53.72 -29.58
CA SER A 189 32.69 53.60 -29.46
C SER A 189 33.51 54.59 -30.31
N VAL A 190 32.90 55.68 -30.81
CA VAL A 190 33.60 56.75 -31.56
C VAL A 190 33.26 58.13 -30.98
N ILE A 191 33.85 58.41 -29.81
CA ILE A 191 33.62 59.63 -29.03
C ILE A 191 34.94 60.06 -28.35
N ASP A 192 35.14 61.38 -28.20
CA ASP A 192 36.31 62.01 -27.55
C ASP A 192 36.52 61.52 -26.09
N GLU A 193 37.77 61.50 -25.61
CA GLU A 193 38.11 61.00 -24.27
C GLU A 193 37.38 61.76 -23.16
N GLU A 194 37.06 63.05 -23.36
CA GLU A 194 36.31 63.83 -22.37
C GLU A 194 34.80 63.46 -22.33
N GLU A 195 34.18 63.18 -23.47
CA GLU A 195 32.79 62.70 -23.51
C GLU A 195 32.67 61.25 -23.03
N LYS A 196 33.68 60.41 -23.31
CA LYS A 196 33.81 59.06 -22.73
C LYS A 196 33.86 59.07 -21.20
N LYS A 197 34.57 60.05 -20.61
CA LYS A 197 34.59 60.26 -19.16
C LYS A 197 33.20 60.67 -18.62
N LYS A 198 32.54 61.65 -19.25
CA LYS A 198 31.17 62.08 -18.90
C LYS A 198 30.16 60.94 -18.98
N LEU A 199 30.28 60.07 -20.00
CA LEU A 199 29.43 58.89 -20.16
C LEU A 199 29.67 57.85 -19.05
N ALA A 200 30.92 57.62 -18.65
CA ALA A 200 31.24 56.73 -17.54
C ALA A 200 30.73 57.26 -16.18
N GLU A 201 30.87 58.56 -15.94
CA GLU A 201 30.33 59.24 -14.76
C GLU A 201 28.79 59.14 -14.72
N LEU A 202 28.10 59.37 -15.85
CA LEU A 202 26.66 59.22 -15.97
C LEU A 202 26.18 57.78 -15.74
N LYS A 203 26.92 56.76 -16.21
CA LYS A 203 26.61 55.35 -15.95
C LYS A 203 26.71 55.00 -14.47
N ALA A 204 27.80 55.39 -13.80
CA ALA A 204 27.94 55.20 -12.35
C ALA A 204 26.84 55.93 -11.56
N TYR A 205 26.37 57.08 -12.05
CA TYR A 205 25.25 57.82 -11.47
C TYR A 205 23.94 57.03 -11.56
N ARG A 206 23.61 56.47 -12.74
CA ARG A 206 22.43 55.61 -12.95
C ARG A 206 22.43 54.39 -12.04
N GLU A 207 23.57 53.70 -11.91
CA GLU A 207 23.68 52.51 -11.04
C GLU A 207 23.36 52.83 -9.57
N ASN A 208 23.78 53.99 -9.07
CA ASN A 208 23.48 54.41 -7.70
C ASN A 208 22.02 54.86 -7.55
N ALA A 209 21.46 55.60 -8.51
CA ALA A 209 20.05 55.97 -8.51
C ALA A 209 19.13 54.73 -8.53
N ILE A 210 19.47 53.69 -9.29
CA ILE A 210 18.73 52.42 -9.31
C ILE A 210 18.77 51.71 -7.95
N LYS A 211 19.86 51.79 -7.18
CA LYS A 211 19.89 51.25 -5.80
C LYS A 211 18.91 51.99 -4.90
N VAL A 212 18.90 53.32 -4.95
CA VAL A 212 17.95 54.15 -4.18
C VAL A 212 16.49 53.74 -4.49
N ILE A 213 16.11 53.66 -5.78
CA ILE A 213 14.77 53.20 -6.18
C ILE A 213 14.41 51.83 -5.59
N ASN A 214 15.35 50.88 -5.57
CA ASN A 214 15.10 49.54 -5.03
C ASN A 214 14.90 49.53 -3.51
N GLU A 215 15.49 50.47 -2.77
CA GLU A 215 15.40 50.59 -1.31
C GLU A 215 14.12 51.33 -0.84
N LEU A 216 13.45 52.07 -1.72
CA LEU A 216 12.18 52.74 -1.41
C LEU A 216 11.08 51.75 -1.02
N LYS A 217 10.21 52.16 -0.10
CA LYS A 217 9.15 51.32 0.49
C LYS A 217 7.79 51.66 -0.14
N ASN A 218 6.85 50.73 -0.06
CA ASN A 218 5.44 50.93 -0.43
C ASN A 218 5.19 51.26 -1.93
N ILE A 219 6.20 51.13 -2.81
CA ILE A 219 6.11 51.40 -4.26
C ILE A 219 6.64 50.25 -5.13
N ASP A 220 6.63 49.01 -4.64
CA ASP A 220 7.29 47.87 -5.30
C ASP A 220 6.78 47.58 -6.73
N GLU A 221 5.51 47.89 -7.02
CA GLU A 221 4.91 47.76 -8.35
C GLU A 221 5.41 48.84 -9.33
N GLU A 222 5.76 50.03 -8.84
CA GLU A 222 6.19 51.16 -9.67
C GLU A 222 7.71 51.23 -9.91
N LYS A 223 8.53 50.54 -9.11
CA LYS A 223 10.00 50.57 -9.16
C LYS A 223 10.58 50.38 -10.57
N GLN A 224 10.09 49.38 -11.32
CA GLN A 224 10.62 49.10 -12.66
C GLN A 224 10.36 50.23 -13.67
N GLY A 225 9.26 50.99 -13.50
CA GLY A 225 8.97 52.18 -14.30
C GLY A 225 10.02 53.26 -14.09
N PHE A 226 10.33 53.58 -12.83
CA PHE A 226 11.38 54.55 -12.49
C PHE A 226 12.78 54.10 -12.94
N ILE A 227 13.11 52.81 -12.81
CA ILE A 227 14.38 52.25 -13.32
C ILE A 227 14.50 52.44 -14.84
N ASN A 228 13.40 52.21 -15.58
CA ASN A 228 13.37 52.43 -17.02
C ASN A 228 13.54 53.93 -17.39
N GLU A 229 12.95 54.85 -16.62
CA GLU A 229 13.18 56.30 -16.78
C GLU A 229 14.63 56.73 -16.48
N ILE A 230 15.26 56.19 -15.43
CA ILE A 230 16.68 56.46 -15.08
C ILE A 230 17.62 56.02 -16.21
N ASN A 231 17.37 54.83 -16.78
CA ASN A 231 18.20 54.28 -17.84
C ASN A 231 18.22 55.12 -19.14
N VAL A 232 17.18 55.94 -19.38
CA VAL A 232 17.07 56.82 -20.56
C VAL A 232 17.36 58.30 -20.27
N ALA A 233 17.66 58.66 -19.03
CA ALA A 233 17.92 60.05 -18.66
C ALA A 233 19.31 60.52 -19.13
N GLU A 234 19.35 61.57 -19.95
CA GLU A 234 20.57 62.08 -20.61
C GLU A 234 21.52 62.86 -19.69
N THR A 235 21.04 63.31 -18.53
CA THR A 235 21.80 64.10 -17.55
C THR A 235 21.56 63.59 -16.14
N THR A 236 22.49 63.85 -15.21
CA THR A 236 22.30 63.55 -13.78
C THR A 236 21.08 64.28 -13.21
N GLU A 237 20.88 65.54 -13.58
CA GLU A 237 19.71 66.34 -13.19
C GLU A 237 18.36 65.67 -13.60
N ASN A 238 18.32 64.99 -14.74
CA ASN A 238 17.13 64.25 -15.16
C ASN A 238 16.98 62.92 -14.39
N ILE A 239 18.07 62.30 -13.96
CA ILE A 239 18.05 61.13 -13.06
C ILE A 239 17.51 61.56 -11.68
N ASP A 240 17.99 62.69 -11.15
CA ASP A 240 17.56 63.26 -9.87
C ASP A 240 16.04 63.52 -9.85
N LYS A 241 15.50 64.11 -10.93
CA LYS A 241 14.05 64.34 -11.10
C LYS A 241 13.24 63.05 -11.21
N VAL A 242 13.85 61.90 -11.51
CA VAL A 242 13.17 60.59 -11.46
C VAL A 242 13.20 60.04 -10.04
N VAL A 243 14.36 60.10 -9.37
CA VAL A 243 14.52 59.67 -7.98
C VAL A 243 13.62 60.49 -7.04
N GLU A 244 13.62 61.82 -7.14
CA GLU A 244 12.79 62.72 -6.34
C GLU A 244 11.28 62.44 -6.53
N ARG A 245 10.85 62.05 -7.73
CA ARG A 245 9.46 61.64 -7.99
C ARG A 245 9.11 60.31 -7.32
N ALA A 246 10.01 59.35 -7.33
CA ALA A 246 9.82 58.05 -6.68
C ALA A 246 9.86 58.18 -5.15
N GLU A 247 10.77 58.98 -4.61
CA GLU A 247 10.86 59.35 -3.20
C GLU A 247 9.56 60.02 -2.74
N LYS A 248 9.08 61.05 -3.46
CA LYS A 248 7.79 61.70 -3.16
C LYS A 248 6.60 60.75 -3.23
N LEU A 249 6.58 59.77 -4.14
CA LEU A 249 5.52 58.76 -4.18
C LEU A 249 5.60 57.79 -3.00
N SER A 250 6.80 57.37 -2.62
CA SER A 250 7.06 56.55 -1.42
C SER A 250 6.67 57.28 -0.14
N GLU A 251 7.05 58.56 0.00
CA GLU A 251 6.63 59.44 1.09
C GLU A 251 5.12 59.65 1.07
N GLN A 252 4.49 59.96 -0.07
CA GLN A 252 3.05 60.15 -0.16
C GLN A 252 2.28 58.89 0.27
N LYS A 253 2.61 57.71 -0.26
CA LYS A 253 1.94 56.45 0.14
C LYS A 253 2.18 56.14 1.62
N THR A 254 3.36 56.45 2.16
CA THR A 254 3.64 56.30 3.60
C THR A 254 2.82 57.30 4.43
N LYS A 255 2.70 58.54 3.97
CA LYS A 255 1.89 59.59 4.60
C LYS A 255 0.40 59.34 4.50
N GLU A 256 -0.10 58.69 3.44
CA GLU A 256 -1.49 58.21 3.34
C GLU A 256 -1.78 57.07 4.33
N ILE A 257 -0.78 56.24 4.64
CA ILE A 257 -0.85 55.23 5.72
C ILE A 257 -0.84 55.90 7.11
N GLU A 258 -0.06 56.97 7.29
CA GLU A 258 0.05 57.71 8.56
C GLU A 258 -1.16 58.65 8.81
N GLU A 259 -1.66 59.37 7.81
CA GLU A 259 -2.83 60.27 7.90
C GLU A 259 -4.16 59.51 8.10
N ALA A 260 -4.17 58.19 7.93
CA ALA A 260 -5.25 57.33 8.40
C ALA A 260 -5.37 57.28 9.95
N ILE A 261 -4.49 57.98 10.68
CA ILE A 261 -4.43 58.09 12.14
C ILE A 261 -4.72 59.54 12.56
N THR A 262 -5.96 59.84 12.96
CA THR A 262 -6.34 61.16 13.52
C THR A 262 -6.12 61.23 15.04
N GLU A 263 -5.56 62.34 15.53
CA GLU A 263 -5.06 62.56 16.90
C GLU A 263 -6.12 62.75 18.01
N ILE A 264 -5.79 62.25 19.23
CA ILE A 264 -5.96 62.90 20.55
C ILE A 264 -4.80 62.38 21.43
N ILE A 265 -4.07 63.23 22.20
CA ILE A 265 -3.02 62.76 23.12
C ILE A 265 -3.58 62.48 24.53
N GLU A 266 -3.12 61.40 25.17
CA GLU A 266 -3.47 61.01 26.55
C GLU A 266 -2.23 60.51 27.31
N GLU A 267 -2.05 60.92 28.58
CA GLU A 267 -0.89 60.55 29.40
C GLU A 267 -1.30 59.75 30.65
N GLU A 268 -0.59 58.66 30.92
CA GLU A 268 -0.77 57.76 32.07
C GLU A 268 0.58 57.47 32.76
N VAL A 269 0.55 56.94 33.99
CA VAL A 269 1.77 56.58 34.76
C VAL A 269 1.67 55.11 35.15
N GLU A 270 2.71 54.33 34.82
CA GLU A 270 2.76 52.88 35.06
C GLU A 270 3.99 52.53 35.92
N THR A 271 3.76 51.84 37.05
CA THR A 271 4.84 51.27 37.87
C THR A 271 4.97 49.78 37.57
N ILE A 272 6.17 49.35 37.23
CA ILE A 272 6.48 47.99 36.78
C ILE A 272 7.53 47.38 37.72
N THR A 273 7.19 46.27 38.35
CA THR A 273 8.13 45.54 39.20
C THR A 273 8.92 44.51 38.38
N THR A 274 10.18 44.84 38.06
CA THR A 274 11.09 44.04 37.25
C THR A 274 12.06 43.20 38.10
N PRO A 275 12.14 41.88 37.90
CA PRO A 275 13.12 41.04 38.60
C PRO A 275 14.59 41.26 38.16
N MET A 276 15.54 41.12 39.09
CA MET A 276 16.98 41.06 38.83
C MET A 276 17.41 39.63 38.50
N GLN A 277 18.10 39.44 37.37
CA GLN A 277 18.41 38.11 36.81
C GLN A 277 19.67 37.43 37.37
N THR A 278 19.63 36.10 37.37
CA THR A 278 20.70 35.19 37.81
C THR A 278 21.74 34.91 36.71
N ILE A 279 23.02 34.72 37.08
CA ILE A 279 24.14 34.34 36.16
C ILE A 279 24.44 32.84 36.22
N GLU A 280 24.73 32.22 35.08
CA GLU A 280 24.98 30.77 34.94
C GLU A 280 26.10 30.41 33.94
N THR A 281 26.51 29.14 33.93
CA THR A 281 27.67 28.58 33.21
C THR A 281 27.37 27.16 32.70
N THR A 282 27.98 26.76 31.58
CA THR A 282 27.72 25.51 30.81
C THR A 282 28.50 24.27 31.30
N SER A 283 28.07 23.07 30.88
CA SER A 283 28.72 21.77 31.13
C SER A 283 28.53 20.80 29.94
N ASP A 284 29.52 19.94 29.67
CA ASP A 284 29.79 19.37 28.33
C ASP A 284 29.21 17.96 28.04
N GLU A 285 28.10 17.53 28.66
CA GLU A 285 27.61 16.13 28.60
C GLU A 285 26.21 15.92 27.98
N LEU A 286 25.78 16.73 27.00
CA LEU A 286 24.53 16.49 26.26
C LEU A 286 24.69 16.64 24.74
N GLU A 287 24.17 15.66 23.99
CA GLU A 287 24.08 15.71 22.52
C GLU A 287 23.06 16.77 22.04
N GLU A 288 23.22 17.15 20.77
CA GLU A 288 22.90 18.46 20.20
C GLU A 288 21.47 18.98 20.48
N GLY A 289 21.37 20.18 21.08
CA GLY A 289 20.12 20.97 21.15
C GLY A 289 19.44 21.11 22.52
N LYS A 290 20.06 20.68 23.63
CA LYS A 290 19.54 20.89 25.01
C LYS A 290 20.55 21.61 25.89
N GLU A 291 20.13 22.74 26.46
CA GLU A 291 20.91 23.51 27.43
C GLU A 291 20.35 23.33 28.84
N GLN A 292 21.22 23.14 29.84
CA GLN A 292 20.86 22.92 31.25
C GLN A 292 21.15 24.19 32.07
N VAL A 293 20.11 24.74 32.71
CA VAL A 293 20.09 26.10 33.29
C VAL A 293 19.79 26.02 34.80
N THR A 294 20.59 26.71 35.63
CA THR A 294 20.58 26.76 37.11
C THR A 294 19.75 27.95 37.68
N GLU A 295 18.45 28.01 37.33
CA GLU A 295 17.50 29.10 37.67
C GLU A 295 17.58 29.60 39.13
N GLY A 296 17.73 30.90 39.37
CA GLY A 296 17.46 31.49 40.70
C GLY A 296 16.08 32.13 40.83
N GLN A 297 15.51 32.10 42.05
CA GLN A 297 14.57 33.12 42.50
C GLN A 297 15.22 34.48 42.31
N ASP A 298 14.57 35.34 41.56
CA ASP A 298 15.08 36.66 41.24
C ASP A 298 15.01 37.61 42.44
N GLY A 299 15.88 38.62 42.42
CA GLY A 299 15.66 39.84 43.19
C GLY A 299 14.52 40.62 42.55
N ILE A 300 13.93 41.59 43.24
CA ILE A 300 12.82 42.38 42.70
C ILE A 300 13.19 43.86 42.75
N THR A 301 13.00 44.59 41.65
CA THR A 301 13.27 46.02 41.52
C THR A 301 12.08 46.71 40.88
N GLU A 302 11.53 47.73 41.52
CA GLU A 302 10.35 48.47 41.07
C GLU A 302 10.74 49.72 40.28
N VAL A 303 10.18 49.89 39.08
CA VAL A 303 10.53 50.96 38.14
C VAL A 303 9.28 51.65 37.63
N THR A 304 9.17 52.96 37.86
CA THR A 304 8.01 53.77 37.42
C THR A 304 8.32 54.51 36.12
N TYR A 305 7.37 54.47 35.19
CA TYR A 305 7.41 55.12 33.89
C TYR A 305 6.24 56.08 33.70
N LYS A 306 6.47 57.21 33.05
CA LYS A 306 5.42 58.05 32.45
C LYS A 306 5.18 57.60 31.01
N ILE A 307 3.93 57.49 30.60
CA ILE A 307 3.53 56.90 29.31
C ILE A 307 2.57 57.84 28.58
N THR A 308 2.85 58.12 27.31
CA THR A 308 2.04 58.99 26.46
C THR A 308 1.48 58.19 25.28
N TYR A 309 0.21 58.39 24.95
CA TYR A 309 -0.51 57.72 23.86
C TYR A 309 -1.18 58.71 22.91
N ASN A 310 -1.36 58.32 21.64
CA ASN A 310 -2.21 58.95 20.63
C ASN A 310 -3.47 58.08 20.42
N VAL A 311 -4.66 58.67 20.40
CA VAL A 311 -5.93 57.95 20.28
C VAL A 311 -6.55 58.16 18.90
N SER A 312 -6.65 57.08 18.12
CA SER A 312 -7.31 57.07 16.81
C SER A 312 -8.76 56.62 16.91
N LYS A 313 -9.66 57.32 16.23
CA LYS A 313 -11.08 56.92 16.06
C LYS A 313 -11.27 55.57 15.33
N LYS A 314 -10.24 55.05 14.67
CA LYS A 314 -10.29 53.78 13.93
C LYS A 314 -9.64 52.61 14.69
N ASN A 315 -8.58 52.87 15.46
CA ASN A 315 -7.71 51.83 16.03
C ASN A 315 -7.50 51.90 17.57
N GLY A 316 -8.03 52.90 18.29
CA GLY A 316 -7.87 53.03 19.75
C GLY A 316 -6.61 53.78 20.19
N LYS A 317 -6.16 53.61 21.45
CA LYS A 317 -4.92 54.23 21.98
C LYS A 317 -3.68 53.55 21.40
N VAL A 318 -2.70 54.35 20.96
CA VAL A 318 -1.43 53.94 20.33
C VAL A 318 -0.28 54.58 21.11
N LEU A 319 0.70 53.79 21.53
CA LEU A 319 1.81 54.26 22.39
C LEU A 319 2.76 55.20 21.64
N VAL A 320 3.05 56.37 22.23
CA VAL A 320 3.93 57.42 21.69
C VAL A 320 5.28 57.46 22.40
N SER A 321 5.29 57.44 23.74
CA SER A 321 6.53 57.45 24.54
C SER A 321 6.35 56.77 25.89
N LYS A 322 7.47 56.29 26.47
CA LYS A 322 7.53 55.64 27.78
C LYS A 322 8.84 56.00 28.48
N GLU A 323 8.81 57.02 29.34
CA GLU A 323 9.99 57.58 30.01
C GLU A 323 10.12 57.07 31.44
N LYS A 324 11.31 56.58 31.82
CA LYS A 324 11.60 56.08 33.16
C LYS A 324 11.83 57.24 34.13
N ILE A 325 10.98 57.34 35.17
CA ILE A 325 11.01 58.43 36.14
C ILE A 325 11.45 58.02 37.55
N LYS A 326 11.47 56.73 37.90
CA LYS A 326 11.93 56.23 39.21
C LYS A 326 12.36 54.75 39.19
N GLU A 327 13.27 54.33 40.07
CA GLU A 327 13.69 52.93 40.27
C GLU A 327 14.10 52.63 41.73
N GLU A 328 13.67 51.50 42.31
CA GLU A 328 13.93 51.07 43.71
C GLU A 328 14.03 49.54 43.86
N VAL A 329 15.07 49.00 44.52
CA VAL A 329 15.20 47.55 44.78
C VAL A 329 14.38 47.12 46.01
N LYS A 330 13.60 46.04 45.90
CA LYS A 330 12.68 45.48 46.92
C LYS A 330 13.06 44.09 47.45
N GLN A 331 13.78 43.23 46.70
CA GLN A 331 14.14 41.85 47.12
C GLN A 331 15.47 41.34 46.49
N GLN A 332 16.11 40.30 47.06
CA GLN A 332 17.40 39.69 46.63
C GLN A 332 17.30 38.18 46.23
N MET A 333 18.28 37.64 45.48
CA MET A 333 18.25 36.36 44.69
C MET A 333 18.66 35.02 45.39
N LYS A 334 18.22 33.82 44.88
CA LYS A 334 18.59 32.42 45.33
C LYS A 334 18.40 31.25 44.30
N LYS A 335 19.37 30.33 44.05
CA LYS A 335 19.44 29.31 42.93
C LYS A 335 18.69 27.92 43.02
N ARG A 336 18.45 27.28 41.86
CA ARG A 336 17.71 26.00 41.48
C ARG A 336 18.17 25.49 40.06
N ILE A 337 17.44 24.62 39.29
CA ILE A 337 17.81 24.06 37.92
C ILE A 337 16.59 23.62 37.03
N VAL A 338 16.57 23.87 35.69
CA VAL A 338 15.60 23.43 34.60
C VAL A 338 16.25 23.37 33.16
N VAL A 339 15.59 22.80 32.11
CA VAL A 339 16.06 22.66 30.67
C VAL A 339 15.01 23.16 29.64
N LYS A 340 15.39 23.84 28.53
CA LYS A 340 14.50 24.35 27.43
C LYS A 340 15.17 24.41 26.01
N GLY A 341 14.39 24.71 24.96
CA GLY A 341 14.80 24.75 23.52
C GLY A 341 14.53 26.06 22.75
N THR A 342 14.71 26.04 21.41
CA THR A 342 15.16 27.18 20.55
C THR A 342 14.10 28.06 19.85
N LYS A 343 14.58 29.17 19.23
CA LYS A 343 13.81 30.29 18.61
C LYS A 343 13.89 30.28 17.06
N LYS A 344 12.98 31.01 16.41
CA LYS A 344 12.70 30.99 14.94
C LYS A 344 13.64 31.87 14.09
N VAL A 345 13.73 31.56 12.78
CA VAL A 345 14.42 32.37 11.75
C VAL A 345 13.40 33.01 10.81
N ASP A 346 13.57 34.29 10.47
CA ASP A 346 12.65 35.04 9.61
C ASP A 346 12.77 34.70 8.11
N ASN A 347 11.76 35.06 7.32
CA ASN A 347 11.57 34.74 5.89
C ASN A 347 11.49 33.26 5.46
N THR A 348 11.58 32.29 6.38
CA THR A 348 11.28 30.89 6.04
C THR A 348 9.76 30.69 5.88
N LYS A 349 9.32 30.23 4.70
CA LYS A 349 7.93 29.77 4.48
C LYS A 349 7.72 28.41 5.14
N TYR A 350 6.57 28.25 5.78
CA TYR A 350 6.21 27.05 6.54
C TYR A 350 4.91 26.43 6.03
N VAL A 351 4.89 25.11 5.95
CA VAL A 351 3.72 24.29 5.61
C VAL A 351 3.25 23.58 6.88
N SER A 352 1.93 23.43 7.07
CA SER A 352 1.41 22.66 8.20
C SER A 352 1.78 21.19 8.05
N SER A 353 2.30 20.55 9.11
CA SER A 353 2.60 19.10 9.06
C SER A 353 1.35 18.25 8.80
N SER A 354 0.14 18.79 9.01
CA SER A 354 -1.12 18.16 8.61
C SER A 354 -1.25 17.92 7.11
N GLU A 355 -0.61 18.75 6.26
CA GLU A 355 -0.62 18.55 4.81
C GLU A 355 0.23 17.34 4.40
N LEU A 356 1.38 17.11 5.07
CA LEU A 356 2.18 15.91 4.83
C LEU A 356 1.46 14.66 5.34
N LYS A 357 0.76 14.73 6.48
CA LYS A 357 -0.08 13.63 6.98
C LYS A 357 -1.17 13.25 5.99
N LYS A 358 -1.92 14.23 5.48
CA LYS A 358 -2.93 13.99 4.45
C LYS A 358 -2.33 13.36 3.18
N LEU A 359 -1.16 13.81 2.75
CA LEU A 359 -0.47 13.21 1.61
C LEU A 359 -0.06 11.74 1.88
N ILE A 360 0.36 11.41 3.10
CA ILE A 360 0.62 10.03 3.52
C ILE A 360 -0.67 9.20 3.44
N ASP A 361 -1.77 9.70 3.99
CA ASP A 361 -3.08 9.01 3.95
C ASP A 361 -3.56 8.76 2.49
N ASP A 362 -3.39 9.74 1.59
CA ASP A 362 -3.72 9.65 0.17
C ASP A 362 -2.83 8.61 -0.56
N CYS A 363 -1.54 8.52 -0.19
CA CYS A 363 -0.59 7.54 -0.74
C CYS A 363 -0.87 6.12 -0.19
N ASP A 364 -1.06 5.96 1.12
CA ASP A 364 -1.39 4.68 1.75
C ASP A 364 -2.72 4.14 1.21
N SER A 365 -3.73 5.00 1.00
CA SER A 365 -4.99 4.62 0.33
C SER A 365 -4.78 4.13 -1.11
N THR A 366 -3.83 4.73 -1.84
CA THR A 366 -3.47 4.32 -3.20
C THR A 366 -2.74 2.98 -3.20
N VAL A 367 -1.77 2.79 -2.30
CA VAL A 367 -1.02 1.55 -2.16
C VAL A 367 -1.92 0.41 -1.70
N MET A 368 -2.73 0.60 -0.64
CA MET A 368 -3.68 -0.43 -0.18
C MET A 368 -4.61 -0.90 -1.28
N ARG A 369 -5.14 0.01 -2.12
CA ARG A 369 -5.98 -0.38 -3.26
C ARG A 369 -5.24 -1.28 -4.24
N VAL A 370 -4.01 -0.90 -4.62
CA VAL A 370 -3.23 -1.67 -5.61
C VAL A 370 -2.76 -3.01 -5.03
N VAL A 371 -2.31 -3.05 -3.77
CA VAL A 371 -1.94 -4.29 -3.07
C VAL A 371 -3.15 -5.23 -2.98
N ASN A 372 -4.31 -4.75 -2.53
CA ASN A 372 -5.51 -5.57 -2.36
C ASN A 372 -6.03 -6.16 -3.68
N SER A 373 -5.96 -5.42 -4.79
CA SER A 373 -6.30 -5.94 -6.13
C SER A 373 -5.28 -6.94 -6.68
N ASN A 374 -4.10 -7.07 -6.08
CA ASN A 374 -2.96 -7.82 -6.63
C ASN A 374 -2.25 -8.68 -5.58
N LEU A 375 -2.96 -9.16 -4.55
CA LEU A 375 -2.40 -9.90 -3.40
C LEU A 375 -1.53 -11.10 -3.81
N MET A 376 -1.88 -11.80 -4.89
CA MET A 376 -1.07 -12.90 -5.46
C MET A 376 0.39 -12.51 -5.79
N PHE A 377 0.68 -11.21 -6.00
CA PHE A 377 2.01 -10.71 -6.30
C PHE A 377 2.73 -10.11 -5.08
N GLU A 378 2.17 -10.19 -3.87
CA GLU A 378 2.79 -9.63 -2.66
C GLU A 378 4.22 -10.20 -2.42
N ASN A 379 4.43 -11.46 -2.78
CA ASN A 379 5.69 -12.20 -2.63
C ASN A 379 6.61 -12.07 -3.87
N ASN A 380 6.19 -11.35 -4.92
CA ASN A 380 7.04 -11.12 -6.10
C ASN A 380 8.27 -10.29 -5.73
N LYS A 381 9.46 -10.76 -6.13
CA LYS A 381 10.76 -10.18 -5.76
C LYS A 381 10.93 -8.70 -6.13
N GLU A 382 10.27 -8.21 -7.18
CA GLU A 382 10.27 -6.77 -7.52
C GLU A 382 9.27 -6.00 -6.66
N VAL A 383 8.06 -6.53 -6.48
CA VAL A 383 7.02 -5.95 -5.62
C VAL A 383 7.52 -5.80 -4.18
N VAL A 384 8.09 -6.85 -3.57
CA VAL A 384 8.64 -6.81 -2.20
C VAL A 384 9.68 -5.68 -2.04
N LYS A 385 10.53 -5.46 -3.04
CA LYS A 385 11.52 -4.37 -3.01
C LYS A 385 10.88 -2.99 -3.14
N ALA A 386 9.91 -2.85 -4.03
CA ALA A 386 9.20 -1.59 -4.23
C ALA A 386 8.35 -1.24 -2.99
N GLN A 387 7.74 -2.24 -2.35
CA GLN A 387 6.99 -2.13 -1.11
C GLN A 387 7.91 -1.70 0.05
N ALA A 388 9.04 -2.38 0.25
CA ALA A 388 10.00 -1.99 1.29
C ALA A 388 10.56 -0.56 1.10
N LEU A 389 10.76 -0.12 -0.15
CA LEU A 389 11.12 1.27 -0.45
C LEU A 389 9.98 2.24 -0.11
N TYR A 390 8.74 1.91 -0.47
CA TYR A 390 7.56 2.69 -0.12
C TYR A 390 7.43 2.83 1.40
N ASP A 391 7.44 1.72 2.13
CA ASP A 391 7.32 1.70 3.60
C ASP A 391 8.42 2.54 4.26
N THR A 392 9.67 2.37 3.84
CA THR A 392 10.80 3.18 4.36
C THR A 392 10.59 4.68 4.12
N VAL A 393 10.10 5.08 2.95
CA VAL A 393 9.87 6.50 2.62
C VAL A 393 8.63 7.05 3.36
N ARG A 394 7.57 6.25 3.49
CA ARG A 394 6.34 6.54 4.22
C ARG A 394 6.61 6.71 5.72
N ASP A 395 7.42 5.84 6.30
CA ASP A 395 7.84 5.92 7.70
C ASP A 395 8.68 7.18 7.96
N ASN A 396 9.66 7.47 7.09
CA ASN A 396 10.46 8.71 7.18
C ASN A 396 9.59 9.98 7.06
N ALA A 397 8.62 10.00 6.14
CA ALA A 397 7.68 11.10 6.00
C ALA A 397 6.78 11.25 7.23
N SER A 398 6.33 10.13 7.83
CA SER A 398 5.54 10.12 9.06
C SER A 398 6.33 10.62 10.27
N VAL A 399 7.59 10.19 10.43
CA VAL A 399 8.51 10.70 11.46
C VAL A 399 8.69 12.21 11.31
N LEU A 400 8.96 12.70 10.10
CA LEU A 400 9.08 14.13 9.82
C LEU A 400 7.79 14.89 10.17
N ALA A 401 6.62 14.40 9.74
CA ALA A 401 5.32 15.01 10.00
C ALA A 401 4.90 14.99 11.48
N ASN A 402 5.49 14.12 12.30
CA ASN A 402 5.27 14.05 13.74
C ASN A 402 6.35 14.76 14.56
N SER A 403 7.52 15.07 13.96
CA SER A 403 8.64 15.73 14.65
C SER A 403 8.35 17.19 15.05
N LYS A 404 7.41 17.87 14.35
CA LYS A 404 7.08 19.28 14.54
C LYS A 404 5.71 19.65 13.97
N GLU A 405 5.11 20.73 14.47
CA GLU A 405 3.80 21.25 14.04
C GLU A 405 3.81 21.79 12.59
N LYS A 406 4.95 22.38 12.18
CA LYS A 406 5.13 23.03 10.88
C LYS A 406 6.48 22.65 10.26
N LEU A 407 6.45 22.22 9.01
CA LEU A 407 7.62 21.94 8.19
C LEU A 407 8.08 23.21 7.48
N THR A 408 9.36 23.31 7.14
CA THR A 408 9.77 24.28 6.11
C THR A 408 9.23 23.85 4.74
N GLU A 409 9.03 24.79 3.83
CA GLU A 409 8.55 24.49 2.47
C GLU A 409 9.49 23.50 1.73
N ALA A 410 10.80 23.59 1.95
CA ALA A 410 11.79 22.67 1.38
C ALA A 410 11.61 21.22 1.90
N GLU A 411 11.47 21.03 3.21
CA GLU A 411 11.26 19.71 3.82
C GLU A 411 9.95 19.06 3.36
N PHE A 412 8.88 19.86 3.23
CA PHE A 412 7.62 19.38 2.70
C PHE A 412 7.74 18.92 1.24
N ILE A 413 8.38 19.73 0.38
CA ILE A 413 8.58 19.39 -1.03
C ILE A 413 9.46 18.14 -1.18
N GLU A 414 10.52 18.01 -0.40
CA GLU A 414 11.41 16.84 -0.44
C GLU A 414 10.68 15.56 -0.04
N ALA A 415 9.99 15.59 1.11
CA ALA A 415 9.21 14.45 1.60
C ALA A 415 8.09 14.06 0.63
N LYS A 416 7.34 15.04 0.11
CA LYS A 416 6.31 14.86 -0.92
C LYS A 416 6.89 14.19 -2.18
N THR A 417 8.01 14.68 -2.68
CA THR A 417 8.65 14.17 -3.91
C THR A 417 9.08 12.72 -3.74
N LYS A 418 9.74 12.40 -2.62
CA LYS A 418 10.16 11.03 -2.29
C LYS A 418 8.95 10.09 -2.16
N LEU A 419 7.93 10.49 -1.40
CA LEU A 419 6.74 9.69 -1.12
C LEU A 419 5.92 9.41 -2.39
N MET A 420 5.62 10.44 -3.19
CA MET A 420 4.94 10.26 -4.48
C MET A 420 5.78 9.42 -5.45
N GLY A 421 7.11 9.59 -5.46
CA GLY A 421 8.04 8.78 -6.26
C GLY A 421 7.98 7.29 -5.90
N ALA A 422 8.06 6.96 -4.60
CA ALA A 422 8.00 5.59 -4.12
C ALA A 422 6.62 4.96 -4.36
N THR A 423 5.53 5.72 -4.13
CA THR A 423 4.15 5.31 -4.43
C THR A 423 4.00 4.93 -5.91
N ASN A 424 4.39 5.84 -6.82
CA ASN A 424 4.30 5.61 -8.26
C ASN A 424 5.18 4.45 -8.74
N ASN A 425 6.35 4.25 -8.12
CA ASN A 425 7.22 3.12 -8.41
C ASN A 425 6.56 1.78 -8.04
N LEU A 426 5.93 1.71 -6.85
CA LEU A 426 5.20 0.52 -6.41
C LEU A 426 4.00 0.21 -7.31
N VAL A 427 3.17 1.22 -7.63
CA VAL A 427 2.04 1.06 -8.55
C VAL A 427 2.49 0.52 -9.90
N LYS A 428 3.53 1.12 -10.52
CA LYS A 428 4.08 0.66 -11.80
C LYS A 428 4.70 -0.73 -11.74
N THR A 429 5.24 -1.12 -10.58
CA THR A 429 5.80 -2.46 -10.38
C THR A 429 4.67 -3.50 -10.38
N TYR A 430 3.54 -3.22 -9.71
CA TYR A 430 2.33 -4.04 -9.80
C TYR A 430 1.76 -4.09 -11.22
N GLU A 431 1.61 -2.94 -11.90
CA GLU A 431 1.15 -2.89 -13.30
C GLU A 431 2.02 -3.76 -14.22
N LYS A 432 3.35 -3.69 -14.07
CA LYS A 432 4.32 -4.49 -14.82
C LYS A 432 4.13 -6.00 -14.57
N VAL A 433 4.13 -6.46 -13.32
CA VAL A 433 4.04 -7.92 -13.04
C VAL A 433 2.67 -8.50 -13.42
N VAL A 434 1.60 -7.69 -13.35
CA VAL A 434 0.28 -8.01 -13.89
C VAL A 434 0.33 -8.16 -15.41
N GLN A 435 1.00 -7.25 -16.12
CA GLN A 435 1.18 -7.36 -17.57
C GLN A 435 1.98 -8.62 -17.94
N GLU A 436 3.13 -8.86 -17.28
CA GLU A 436 3.95 -10.05 -17.50
C GLU A 436 3.18 -11.36 -17.23
N ALA A 437 2.31 -11.39 -16.21
CA ALA A 437 1.41 -12.52 -15.98
C ALA A 437 0.38 -12.70 -17.11
N ASN A 438 -0.27 -11.62 -17.54
CA ASN A 438 -1.22 -11.64 -18.66
C ASN A 438 -0.58 -12.08 -20.00
N GLU A 439 0.71 -11.79 -20.22
CA GLU A 439 1.46 -12.19 -21.40
C GLU A 439 1.97 -13.65 -21.34
N ARG A 440 2.21 -14.17 -20.13
CA ARG A 440 2.56 -15.60 -19.91
C ARG A 440 1.36 -16.52 -20.09
N ASP A 441 0.19 -16.11 -19.57
CA ASP A 441 -1.05 -16.90 -19.60
C ASP A 441 -1.58 -17.11 -21.02
N LYS A 442 -2.01 -18.34 -21.30
CA LYS A 442 -2.54 -18.77 -22.60
C LYS A 442 -3.83 -19.57 -22.43
N ASP A 443 -4.63 -19.56 -23.48
CA ASP A 443 -5.80 -20.43 -23.60
C ASP A 443 -5.34 -21.88 -23.82
N VAL A 444 -5.69 -22.76 -22.90
CA VAL A 444 -5.40 -24.20 -22.95
C VAL A 444 -6.72 -24.94 -23.16
N THR A 445 -6.81 -25.67 -24.28
CA THR A 445 -7.99 -26.49 -24.58
C THR A 445 -7.92 -27.82 -23.82
N VAL A 446 -8.94 -28.11 -23.01
CA VAL A 446 -9.11 -29.38 -22.31
C VAL A 446 -10.29 -30.13 -22.93
N ARG A 447 -10.06 -31.39 -23.33
CA ARG A 447 -11.10 -32.25 -23.88
C ARG A 447 -11.91 -32.88 -22.75
N VAL A 448 -13.17 -32.47 -22.61
CA VAL A 448 -14.07 -32.90 -21.52
C VAL A 448 -14.88 -34.14 -21.91
N SER A 449 -15.12 -34.35 -23.20
CA SER A 449 -15.74 -35.59 -23.71
C SER A 449 -15.29 -35.87 -25.14
N ASP A 450 -15.84 -36.90 -25.79
CA ASP A 450 -15.50 -37.16 -27.19
C ASP A 450 -15.96 -36.04 -28.14
N THR A 451 -16.96 -35.25 -27.74
CA THR A 451 -17.57 -34.17 -28.54
C THR A 451 -17.41 -32.77 -27.95
N GLU A 452 -16.96 -32.64 -26.69
CA GLU A 452 -16.91 -31.35 -25.98
C GLU A 452 -15.49 -31.02 -25.50
N ASN A 453 -15.11 -29.77 -25.70
CA ASN A 453 -13.90 -29.17 -25.16
C ASN A 453 -14.29 -27.96 -24.28
N THR A 454 -13.48 -27.69 -23.26
CA THR A 454 -13.49 -26.43 -22.52
C THR A 454 -12.16 -25.71 -22.74
N VAL A 455 -12.12 -24.42 -22.45
CA VAL A 455 -10.90 -23.60 -22.49
C VAL A 455 -10.65 -23.07 -21.09
N ILE A 456 -9.48 -23.36 -20.55
CA ILE A 456 -8.97 -22.79 -19.30
C ILE A 456 -7.83 -21.82 -19.63
N LYS A 457 -7.59 -20.84 -18.76
CA LYS A 457 -6.50 -19.89 -18.93
C LYS A 457 -5.39 -20.19 -17.92
N GLY A 458 -4.13 -20.12 -18.34
CA GLY A 458 -2.99 -20.40 -17.47
C GLY A 458 -1.69 -20.65 -18.23
N HIS A 459 -0.66 -21.09 -17.52
CA HIS A 459 0.64 -21.41 -18.12
C HIS A 459 1.33 -22.61 -17.46
N TYR A 460 2.31 -23.20 -18.15
CA TYR A 460 3.14 -24.28 -17.64
C TYR A 460 4.50 -23.74 -17.17
N GLU A 461 4.90 -24.10 -15.95
CA GLU A 461 6.20 -23.73 -15.37
C GLU A 461 7.25 -24.81 -15.68
N ASP A 462 7.76 -24.80 -16.92
CA ASP A 462 8.65 -25.84 -17.44
C ASP A 462 10.01 -25.90 -16.70
N GLU A 463 10.55 -24.76 -16.25
CA GLU A 463 11.79 -24.73 -15.47
C GLU A 463 11.60 -25.35 -14.07
N GLU A 464 10.48 -25.05 -13.40
CA GLU A 464 10.16 -25.68 -12.10
C GLU A 464 9.81 -27.17 -12.29
N ALA A 465 9.21 -27.59 -13.41
CA ALA A 465 9.00 -29.02 -13.69
C ALA A 465 10.34 -29.79 -13.81
N LEU A 466 11.33 -29.23 -14.50
CA LEU A 466 12.69 -29.80 -14.59
C LEU A 466 13.39 -29.80 -13.21
N LYS A 467 13.24 -28.72 -12.43
CA LYS A 467 13.73 -28.64 -11.05
C LYS A 467 13.08 -29.69 -10.16
N HIS A 468 11.78 -29.96 -10.32
CA HIS A 468 11.03 -30.99 -9.59
C HIS A 468 11.59 -32.38 -9.86
N ILE A 469 11.89 -32.71 -11.12
CA ILE A 469 12.54 -33.97 -11.50
C ILE A 469 13.93 -34.09 -10.85
N LYS A 470 14.73 -33.03 -10.87
CA LYS A 470 16.06 -33.00 -10.23
C LYS A 470 15.98 -33.22 -8.72
N LEU A 471 15.01 -32.60 -8.04
CA LEU A 471 14.79 -32.77 -6.60
C LEU A 471 14.24 -34.17 -6.26
N LEU A 472 13.38 -34.73 -7.12
CA LEU A 472 12.87 -36.10 -7.03
C LEU A 472 13.98 -37.14 -7.17
N ASN A 473 14.86 -37.01 -8.16
CA ASN A 473 16.00 -37.92 -8.35
C ASN A 473 16.96 -37.87 -7.17
N LYS A 474 17.30 -36.66 -6.69
CA LYS A 474 18.05 -36.46 -5.44
C LYS A 474 17.38 -37.12 -4.23
N TYR A 475 16.05 -37.14 -4.16
CA TYR A 475 15.30 -37.78 -3.09
C TYR A 475 15.21 -39.31 -3.23
N ARG A 476 15.13 -39.84 -4.46
CA ARG A 476 15.23 -41.29 -4.74
C ARG A 476 16.58 -41.85 -4.32
N ASN A 477 17.67 -41.13 -4.58
CA ASN A 477 19.04 -41.49 -4.20
C ASN A 477 19.39 -42.92 -4.63
N TYR A 478 19.13 -43.23 -5.91
CA TYR A 478 19.48 -44.50 -6.56
C TYR A 478 20.72 -44.32 -7.44
N GLU A 479 21.36 -45.43 -7.80
CA GLU A 479 22.53 -45.42 -8.70
C GLU A 479 22.20 -44.88 -10.10
N LYS A 480 20.95 -45.06 -10.54
CA LYS A 480 20.41 -44.45 -11.75
C LYS A 480 19.23 -43.54 -11.41
N ASP A 481 19.35 -42.31 -11.88
CA ASP A 481 18.28 -41.32 -11.97
C ASP A 481 17.15 -41.78 -12.90
N LEU A 482 15.95 -41.24 -12.70
CA LEU A 482 14.88 -41.35 -13.71
C LEU A 482 15.27 -40.50 -14.93
N GLU A 483 15.21 -41.10 -16.11
CA GLU A 483 15.38 -40.41 -17.39
C GLU A 483 14.14 -39.54 -17.69
N ILE A 484 14.38 -38.34 -18.23
CA ILE A 484 13.30 -37.44 -18.68
C ILE A 484 12.80 -37.96 -20.02
N ASP A 485 11.54 -38.39 -20.09
CA ASP A 485 10.90 -38.86 -21.32
C ASP A 485 9.94 -37.76 -21.83
N GLU A 486 10.22 -37.22 -23.02
CA GLU A 486 9.46 -36.12 -23.62
C GLU A 486 7.98 -36.47 -23.89
N ASP A 487 7.65 -37.75 -24.10
CA ASP A 487 6.27 -38.19 -24.26
C ASP A 487 5.56 -38.18 -22.90
N LEU A 488 6.25 -38.60 -21.83
CA LEU A 488 5.77 -38.45 -20.46
C LEU A 488 5.62 -36.98 -20.05
N MET A 489 6.52 -36.08 -20.46
CA MET A 489 6.37 -34.63 -20.22
C MET A 489 5.10 -34.09 -20.89
N ARG A 490 4.81 -34.49 -22.15
CA ARG A 490 3.57 -34.09 -22.84
C ARG A 490 2.32 -34.69 -22.18
N ILE A 491 2.37 -35.96 -21.76
CA ILE A 491 1.29 -36.61 -21.00
C ILE A 491 1.04 -35.88 -19.68
N ALA A 492 2.10 -35.52 -18.93
CA ALA A 492 1.99 -34.76 -17.70
C ALA A 492 1.28 -33.41 -17.92
N LYS A 493 1.62 -32.68 -19.01
CA LYS A 493 0.97 -31.41 -19.37
C LYS A 493 -0.52 -31.59 -19.66
N ILE A 494 -0.89 -32.56 -20.49
CA ILE A 494 -2.29 -32.91 -20.77
C ILE A 494 -3.03 -33.18 -19.45
N ARG A 495 -2.46 -34.05 -18.60
CA ARG A 495 -3.06 -34.43 -17.32
C ARG A 495 -3.20 -33.25 -16.36
N ALA A 496 -2.18 -32.39 -16.25
CA ALA A 496 -2.22 -31.20 -15.38
C ALA A 496 -3.34 -30.23 -15.76
N ALA A 497 -3.65 -30.09 -17.06
CA ALA A 497 -4.81 -29.32 -17.51
C ALA A 497 -6.14 -30.07 -17.29
N GLU A 498 -6.21 -31.38 -17.53
CA GLU A 498 -7.42 -32.18 -17.26
C GLU A 498 -7.85 -32.16 -15.78
N ILE A 499 -6.90 -32.24 -14.84
CA ILE A 499 -7.21 -32.28 -13.40
C ILE A 499 -7.74 -30.95 -12.83
N THR A 500 -7.68 -29.86 -13.59
CA THR A 500 -8.37 -28.60 -13.26
C THR A 500 -9.89 -28.73 -13.37
N GLN A 501 -10.38 -29.65 -14.21
CA GLN A 501 -11.80 -29.89 -14.44
C GLN A 501 -12.32 -31.05 -13.57
N LEU A 502 -11.46 -32.06 -13.34
CA LEU A 502 -11.76 -33.20 -12.49
C LEU A 502 -10.48 -33.69 -11.80
N PHE A 503 -10.30 -33.34 -10.52
CA PHE A 503 -9.13 -33.72 -9.72
C PHE A 503 -9.19 -35.21 -9.30
N GLU A 504 -9.03 -36.10 -10.27
CA GLU A 504 -9.05 -37.55 -10.14
C GLU A 504 -7.95 -38.20 -11.00
N HIS A 505 -7.60 -39.45 -10.66
CA HIS A 505 -6.71 -40.29 -11.49
C HIS A 505 -7.40 -40.84 -12.75
N THR A 506 -8.72 -40.70 -12.87
CA THR A 506 -9.46 -40.93 -14.12
C THR A 506 -9.43 -39.65 -14.94
N ARG A 507 -9.33 -39.76 -16.27
CA ARG A 507 -9.36 -38.59 -17.15
C ARG A 507 -10.74 -37.94 -17.12
N VAL A 508 -10.79 -36.62 -17.39
CA VAL A 508 -12.05 -35.85 -17.36
C VAL A 508 -13.10 -36.37 -18.35
N ASP A 509 -12.68 -36.98 -19.47
CA ASP A 509 -13.55 -37.65 -20.44
C ASP A 509 -13.99 -39.07 -20.05
N GLY A 510 -13.73 -39.46 -18.79
CA GLY A 510 -14.07 -40.77 -18.21
C GLY A 510 -13.15 -41.92 -18.62
N LYS A 511 -12.12 -41.67 -19.44
CA LYS A 511 -11.19 -42.71 -19.89
C LYS A 511 -10.09 -43.01 -18.86
N SER A 512 -9.54 -44.24 -18.90
CA SER A 512 -8.35 -44.58 -18.11
C SER A 512 -7.13 -43.77 -18.56
N LEU A 513 -6.20 -43.53 -17.63
CA LEU A 513 -4.87 -42.99 -17.93
C LEU A 513 -4.13 -43.85 -18.98
N ASP A 514 -4.38 -45.17 -19.02
CA ASP A 514 -3.80 -46.09 -20.00
C ASP A 514 -4.08 -45.70 -21.46
N THR A 515 -5.13 -44.90 -21.70
CA THR A 515 -5.45 -44.36 -23.04
C THR A 515 -4.45 -43.31 -23.54
N LEU A 516 -3.57 -42.80 -22.68
CA LEU A 516 -2.43 -41.96 -23.05
C LEU A 516 -1.16 -42.80 -23.24
N ARG A 517 -0.88 -43.74 -22.33
CA ARG A 517 0.19 -44.75 -22.42
C ARG A 517 -0.09 -45.83 -21.37
N GLU A 518 0.08 -47.11 -21.71
CA GLU A 518 -0.09 -48.21 -20.75
C GLU A 518 1.01 -48.19 -19.66
N LEU A 519 0.72 -48.81 -18.51
CA LEU A 519 1.66 -49.05 -17.40
C LEU A 519 2.22 -47.79 -16.71
N LEU A 520 1.50 -46.66 -16.81
CA LEU A 520 1.86 -45.44 -16.11
C LEU A 520 1.59 -45.52 -14.60
N GLY A 521 2.54 -45.01 -13.81
CA GLY A 521 2.27 -44.55 -12.45
C GLY A 521 2.00 -43.05 -12.46
N GLU A 522 1.00 -42.58 -11.72
CA GLU A 522 0.67 -41.15 -11.61
C GLU A 522 0.69 -40.69 -10.15
N ASN A 523 1.18 -39.47 -9.92
CA ASN A 523 0.92 -38.68 -8.71
C ASN A 523 0.34 -37.34 -9.14
N ILE A 524 -0.75 -36.91 -8.50
CA ILE A 524 -1.39 -35.61 -8.76
C ILE A 524 -1.47 -34.77 -7.47
N ALA A 525 -1.25 -33.47 -7.60
CA ALA A 525 -1.40 -32.50 -6.52
C ALA A 525 -2.11 -31.24 -7.04
N MET A 526 -2.91 -30.64 -6.16
CA MET A 526 -3.58 -29.36 -6.37
C MET A 526 -3.38 -28.54 -5.11
N THR A 527 -2.92 -27.29 -5.28
CA THR A 527 -2.78 -26.32 -4.18
C THR A 527 -3.40 -25.00 -4.62
N SER A 528 -4.18 -24.35 -3.74
CA SER A 528 -4.83 -23.06 -3.98
C SER A 528 -3.88 -21.85 -3.90
N GLU A 529 -2.57 -22.09 -4.03
CA GLU A 529 -1.49 -21.12 -3.87
C GLU A 529 -0.45 -21.32 -4.98
N ASP A 530 0.37 -20.29 -5.22
CA ASP A 530 1.42 -20.28 -6.23
C ASP A 530 2.68 -21.03 -5.76
N VAL A 531 2.57 -22.35 -5.61
CA VAL A 531 3.63 -23.21 -5.05
C VAL A 531 4.61 -23.74 -6.11
N GLY A 532 5.89 -23.87 -5.72
CA GLY A 532 6.96 -24.37 -6.58
C GLY A 532 7.21 -25.88 -6.48
N ALA A 533 8.29 -26.31 -7.14
CA ALA A 533 8.74 -27.71 -7.17
C ALA A 533 9.10 -28.28 -5.78
N GLU A 534 9.77 -27.49 -4.94
CA GLU A 534 10.25 -27.92 -3.62
C GLU A 534 9.10 -28.26 -2.68
N GLU A 535 8.13 -27.36 -2.58
CA GLU A 535 6.94 -27.54 -1.75
C GLU A 535 6.06 -28.68 -2.25
N THR A 536 5.79 -28.74 -3.57
CA THR A 536 4.97 -29.81 -4.14
C THR A 536 5.61 -31.18 -3.94
N LEU A 537 6.94 -31.29 -4.06
CA LEU A 537 7.65 -32.53 -3.78
C LEU A 537 7.50 -32.93 -2.30
N ASP A 538 7.56 -31.97 -1.38
CA ASP A 538 7.35 -32.22 0.05
C ASP A 538 5.89 -32.60 0.39
N GLN A 539 4.90 -32.08 -0.35
CA GLN A 539 3.52 -32.58 -0.29
C GLN A 539 3.45 -34.07 -0.72
N PHE A 540 4.08 -34.44 -1.84
CA PHE A 540 4.12 -35.83 -2.29
C PHE A 540 4.82 -36.76 -1.30
N LYS A 541 5.93 -36.34 -0.67
CA LYS A 541 6.63 -37.13 0.37
C LYS A 541 5.74 -37.46 1.58
N LYS A 542 4.87 -36.53 1.98
CA LYS A 542 3.95 -36.71 3.13
C LYS A 542 2.87 -37.77 2.87
N SER A 543 2.49 -37.99 1.60
CA SER A 543 1.54 -39.05 1.22
C SER A 543 2.24 -40.41 1.06
N LYS A 544 1.84 -41.40 1.87
CA LYS A 544 2.37 -42.77 1.75
C LYS A 544 2.13 -43.42 0.38
N ALA A 545 1.09 -43.00 -0.35
CA ALA A 545 0.82 -43.50 -1.70
C ALA A 545 1.73 -42.83 -2.72
N HIS A 546 1.76 -41.49 -2.75
CA HIS A 546 2.57 -40.75 -3.71
C HIS A 546 4.07 -41.01 -3.52
N ASN A 547 4.53 -41.06 -2.26
CA ASN A 547 5.91 -41.38 -1.93
C ASN A 547 6.33 -42.79 -2.38
N ARG A 548 5.42 -43.76 -2.36
CA ARG A 548 5.67 -45.12 -2.87
C ARG A 548 5.86 -45.14 -4.38
N ASN A 549 5.10 -44.33 -5.13
CA ASN A 549 5.29 -44.17 -6.56
C ASN A 549 6.65 -43.51 -6.86
N MET A 550 6.97 -42.40 -6.18
CA MET A 550 8.26 -41.71 -6.34
C MET A 550 9.45 -42.63 -6.06
N LEU A 551 9.35 -43.52 -5.07
CA LEU A 551 10.41 -44.46 -4.65
C LEU A 551 10.27 -45.87 -5.25
N LYS A 552 9.47 -46.07 -6.31
CA LYS A 552 9.37 -47.38 -6.99
C LYS A 552 10.60 -47.57 -7.89
N SER A 553 11.41 -48.58 -7.58
CA SER A 553 12.62 -48.92 -8.34
C SER A 553 12.37 -49.45 -9.75
N ALA A 554 11.17 -49.98 -10.02
CA ALA A 554 10.79 -50.44 -11.36
C ALA A 554 10.55 -49.29 -12.36
N TYR A 555 10.41 -48.03 -11.91
CA TYR A 555 10.31 -46.89 -12.81
C TYR A 555 11.70 -46.44 -13.25
N THR A 556 11.91 -46.34 -14.57
CA THR A 556 13.14 -45.87 -15.23
C THR A 556 13.00 -44.47 -15.82
N LYS A 557 11.77 -44.06 -16.16
CA LYS A 557 11.45 -42.79 -16.85
C LYS A 557 10.40 -41.98 -16.11
N VAL A 558 10.46 -40.65 -16.30
CA VAL A 558 9.56 -39.69 -15.67
C VAL A 558 9.21 -38.53 -16.61
N GLY A 559 7.99 -38.02 -16.46
CA GLY A 559 7.57 -36.71 -16.92
C GLY A 559 6.88 -35.95 -15.79
N VAL A 560 7.07 -34.63 -15.72
CA VAL A 560 6.42 -33.76 -14.74
C VAL A 560 5.86 -32.54 -15.45
N ALA A 561 4.69 -32.08 -15.00
CA ALA A 561 4.16 -30.77 -15.37
C ALA A 561 3.68 -30.06 -14.12
N ILE A 562 3.92 -28.75 -14.08
CA ILE A 562 3.36 -27.81 -13.10
C ILE A 562 2.57 -26.79 -13.93
N PHE A 563 1.25 -26.80 -13.77
CA PHE A 563 0.34 -25.89 -14.46
C PHE A 563 -0.23 -24.88 -13.47
N LYS A 564 -0.17 -23.59 -13.83
CA LYS A 564 -0.72 -22.47 -13.09
C LYS A 564 -2.05 -22.11 -13.72
N LEU A 565 -3.15 -22.56 -13.11
CA LEU A 565 -4.51 -22.22 -13.54
C LEU A 565 -4.84 -20.80 -13.08
N ARG A 566 -5.16 -19.91 -14.03
CA ARG A 566 -5.62 -18.56 -13.73
C ARG A 566 -7.09 -18.61 -13.28
N VAL A 567 -7.36 -18.23 -12.05
CA VAL A 567 -8.72 -18.14 -11.49
C VAL A 567 -9.08 -16.68 -11.27
N GLU A 568 -9.95 -16.15 -12.13
CA GLU A 568 -10.47 -14.78 -12.08
C GLU A 568 -11.67 -14.67 -11.12
N ASP A 569 -11.74 -13.56 -10.38
CA ASP A 569 -12.91 -13.20 -9.56
C ASP A 569 -13.90 -12.29 -10.33
N GLY A 570 -15.03 -11.97 -9.68
CA GLY A 570 -16.08 -11.15 -10.28
C GLY A 570 -15.73 -9.66 -10.46
N ASP A 571 -14.63 -9.20 -9.86
CA ASP A 571 -14.14 -7.81 -9.91
C ASP A 571 -12.95 -7.66 -10.88
N GLY A 572 -12.49 -8.77 -11.50
CA GLY A 572 -11.41 -8.80 -12.48
C GLY A 572 -10.01 -8.98 -11.90
N ASN A 573 -9.90 -9.22 -10.59
CA ASN A 573 -8.64 -9.70 -10.01
C ASN A 573 -8.50 -11.19 -10.31
N PHE A 574 -7.31 -11.76 -10.10
CA PHE A 574 -7.10 -13.20 -10.24
C PHE A 574 -6.12 -13.74 -9.20
N HIS A 575 -6.02 -15.06 -9.14
CA HIS A 575 -4.98 -15.80 -8.43
C HIS A 575 -4.62 -17.06 -9.23
N TYR A 576 -3.57 -17.77 -8.81
CA TYR A 576 -3.20 -19.05 -9.40
C TYR A 576 -3.48 -20.21 -8.47
N GLU A 577 -4.17 -21.21 -8.99
CA GLU A 577 -4.15 -22.57 -8.43
C GLU A 577 -3.06 -23.38 -9.14
N THR A 578 -2.23 -24.09 -8.36
CA THR A 578 -1.14 -24.90 -8.90
C THR A 578 -1.56 -26.36 -9.01
N TYR A 579 -1.52 -26.90 -10.23
CA TYR A 579 -1.82 -28.29 -10.55
C TYR A 579 -0.54 -29.00 -11.02
N THR A 580 -0.08 -29.97 -10.24
CA THR A 580 1.18 -30.67 -10.52
C THR A 580 0.94 -32.16 -10.74
N VAL A 581 1.48 -32.68 -11.83
CA VAL A 581 1.40 -34.10 -12.21
C VAL A 581 2.80 -34.66 -12.36
N GLN A 582 3.06 -35.81 -11.73
CA GLN A 582 4.18 -36.68 -12.06
C GLN A 582 3.63 -37.94 -12.75
N VAL A 583 4.15 -38.28 -13.92
CA VAL A 583 3.93 -39.58 -14.56
C VAL A 583 5.24 -40.35 -14.67
N PHE A 584 5.16 -41.65 -14.39
CA PHE A 584 6.29 -42.56 -14.34
C PHE A 584 6.03 -43.76 -15.25
N LEU A 585 7.07 -44.26 -15.90
CA LEU A 585 7.00 -45.48 -16.71
C LEU A 585 7.97 -46.53 -16.17
N ALA A 586 7.51 -47.78 -16.15
CA ALA A 586 8.34 -48.97 -15.94
C ALA A 586 8.66 -49.62 -17.29
N GLU A 587 9.87 -50.13 -17.43
CA GLU A 587 10.37 -50.88 -18.60
C GLU A 587 10.80 -52.30 -18.18
#